data_AF-A0A543BTL6-F1
#
_entry.id   AF-A0A543BTL6-F1
#
_cell.length_a   1.000
_cell.length_b   1.000
_cell.length_c   1.000
_cell.angle_alpha   90.00
_cell.angle_beta   90.00
_cell.angle_gamma   90.00
#
_symmetry.space_group_name_H-M   'P 1'
#
loop_
_entity.id
_entity.type
_entity.pdbx_description
1 polymer ?
#
loop_
_entity_poly.entity_id
_entity_poly.type
_entity_poly.pdbx_seq_one_letter_code
_entity_poly.pdbx_strand_id
1 'polypeptide(L)'
;MSHVPRHASAYTIDVPGDDTAREIAEVLVGRGHAVVCTAPGGRVVAVDLGPYPSDDEHWWTAAEERFVSGLVEEHGGRVMRSQALPGTARRLLVQGEVVADRTVEQARDQRMAALSREPARVPAPVIVHRLKTPEPSAGPIGEPVTLNGLDDVDWASLSHAYGSAWDVPDLLRRLAANDEAWDEAMRDYFDAVVHQGTCYDSTPRTIGPLVRLACAPRLVPEYRLGLLADLAHVATLDPAGSVEDETPTGREVIARVPDLLDLWPDVSPSARAWLVVLAALEPATTRLSDFRAFRRQVEGPSPALDLALALIGGDDALGLMLGAAAWDERIPGMLKAAGSPRAGRLKVLIHLAAAELAR
;
A
#
# COMPACT_ATOMS: atom_id res chain seq x y z
N MET A 1 -17.19 -15.22 -20.24
CA MET A 1 -18.53 -14.62 -20.45
C MET A 1 -18.49 -13.24 -19.83
N SER A 2 -19.20 -12.27 -20.38
CA SER A 2 -19.27 -10.93 -19.76
C SER A 2 -19.98 -11.00 -18.39
N HIS A 3 -19.60 -10.14 -17.46
CA HIS A 3 -20.13 -10.09 -16.11
C HIS A 3 -20.80 -8.74 -15.83
N VAL A 4 -21.91 -8.72 -15.09
CA VAL A 4 -22.52 -7.46 -14.63
C VAL A 4 -22.14 -7.28 -13.15
N PRO A 5 -21.46 -6.17 -12.78
CA PRO A 5 -20.96 -6.00 -11.43
C PRO A 5 -22.09 -5.88 -10.42
N ARG A 6 -21.83 -6.33 -9.18
CA ARG A 6 -22.81 -6.23 -8.09
C ARG A 6 -23.11 -4.79 -7.69
N HIS A 7 -22.09 -3.94 -7.69
CA HIS A 7 -22.21 -2.51 -7.38
C HIS A 7 -21.87 -1.69 -8.63
N ALA A 8 -22.59 -0.58 -8.78
CA ALA A 8 -22.27 0.44 -9.76
C ALA A 8 -21.10 1.29 -9.26
N SER A 9 -20.19 1.64 -10.16
CA SER A 9 -19.19 2.68 -9.92
C SER A 9 -19.71 4.00 -10.47
N ALA A 10 -19.77 5.02 -9.62
CA ALA A 10 -20.20 6.35 -10.01
C ALA A 10 -19.03 7.32 -9.87
N TYR A 11 -18.77 8.07 -10.93
CA TYR A 11 -17.71 9.06 -11.03
C TYR A 11 -18.33 10.45 -11.00
N THR A 12 -18.01 11.22 -9.96
CA THR A 12 -18.33 12.64 -9.87
C THR A 12 -17.09 13.41 -10.28
N ILE A 13 -17.21 14.19 -11.35
CA ILE A 13 -16.11 14.88 -12.02
C ILE A 13 -16.39 16.38 -11.99
N ASP A 14 -15.39 17.16 -11.60
CA ASP A 14 -15.42 18.63 -11.66
C ASP A 14 -14.27 19.11 -12.55
N VAL A 15 -14.57 19.85 -13.62
CA VAL A 15 -13.61 20.37 -14.62
C VAL A 15 -13.77 21.87 -14.90
N PRO A 16 -12.79 22.55 -15.52
CA PRO A 16 -12.84 23.98 -15.79
C PRO A 16 -13.82 24.37 -16.91
N GLY A 17 -15.12 24.37 -16.61
CA GLY A 17 -16.17 24.93 -17.47
C GLY A 17 -17.05 23.90 -18.17
N ASP A 18 -18.18 24.39 -18.69
CA ASP A 18 -19.26 23.53 -19.20
C ASP A 18 -18.93 22.88 -20.55
N ASP A 19 -18.08 23.51 -21.37
CA ASP A 19 -17.66 22.94 -22.66
C ASP A 19 -16.81 21.68 -22.44
N THR A 20 -15.81 21.75 -21.57
CA THR A 20 -15.00 20.60 -21.15
C THR A 20 -15.85 19.51 -20.49
N ALA A 21 -16.85 19.88 -19.70
CA ALA A 21 -17.77 18.91 -19.10
C ALA A 21 -18.59 18.15 -20.16
N ARG A 22 -19.03 18.84 -21.23
CA ARG A 22 -19.73 18.19 -22.35
C ARG A 22 -18.80 17.25 -23.13
N GLU A 23 -17.57 17.66 -23.40
CA GLU A 23 -16.56 16.81 -24.07
C GLU A 23 -16.28 15.52 -23.25
N ILE A 24 -16.05 15.65 -21.94
CA ILE A 24 -15.85 14.50 -21.06
C ILE A 24 -17.10 13.60 -21.02
N ALA A 25 -18.29 14.19 -20.94
CA ALA A 25 -19.54 13.43 -20.95
C ALA A 25 -19.69 12.61 -22.24
N GLU A 26 -19.40 13.19 -23.41
CA GLU A 26 -19.44 12.49 -24.69
C GLU A 26 -18.45 11.30 -24.73
N VAL A 27 -17.23 11.49 -24.23
CA VAL A 27 -16.23 10.42 -24.11
C VAL A 27 -16.75 9.28 -23.23
N LEU A 28 -17.33 9.58 -22.08
CA LEU A 28 -17.85 8.57 -21.15
C LEU A 28 -19.08 7.85 -21.71
N VAL A 29 -19.96 8.56 -22.43
CA VAL A 29 -21.07 7.94 -23.17
C VAL A 29 -20.51 6.98 -24.23
N GLY A 30 -19.55 7.41 -25.04
CA GLY A 30 -18.93 6.59 -26.08
C GLY A 30 -18.18 5.37 -25.53
N ARG A 31 -17.67 5.46 -24.30
CA ARG A 31 -17.03 4.34 -23.58
C ARG A 31 -18.03 3.36 -22.95
N GLY A 32 -19.33 3.66 -23.01
CA GLY A 32 -20.40 2.79 -22.54
C GLY A 32 -20.79 3.00 -21.07
N HIS A 33 -20.52 4.16 -20.46
CA HIS A 33 -21.14 4.51 -19.18
C HIS A 33 -22.66 4.57 -19.36
N ALA A 34 -23.40 3.86 -18.51
CA ALA A 34 -24.82 3.61 -18.72
C ALA A 34 -25.66 4.88 -18.50
N VAL A 35 -25.27 5.69 -17.52
CA VAL A 35 -25.91 6.99 -17.25
C VAL A 35 -24.84 8.06 -17.18
N VAL A 36 -25.03 9.16 -17.91
CA VAL A 36 -24.12 10.31 -17.91
C VAL A 36 -24.94 11.59 -17.85
N CYS A 37 -24.58 12.49 -16.95
CA CYS A 37 -25.22 13.79 -16.78
C CYS A 37 -24.20 14.90 -16.64
N THR A 38 -24.59 16.10 -17.06
CA THR A 38 -23.83 17.33 -16.87
C THR A 38 -24.61 18.32 -16.02
N ALA A 39 -23.91 19.11 -15.21
CA ALA A 39 -24.50 20.20 -14.46
C ALA A 39 -23.66 21.48 -14.63
N PRO A 40 -24.27 22.68 -14.47
CA PRO A 40 -23.56 23.95 -14.62
C PRO A 40 -22.35 24.04 -13.69
N GLY A 41 -21.31 24.75 -14.16
CA GLY A 41 -20.06 24.91 -13.42
C GLY A 41 -19.06 23.79 -13.70
N GLY A 42 -19.18 23.11 -14.85
CA GLY A 42 -18.24 22.08 -15.29
C GLY A 42 -18.35 20.75 -14.54
N ARG A 43 -19.54 20.35 -14.09
CA ARG A 43 -19.73 19.08 -13.38
C ARG A 43 -20.25 17.98 -14.30
N VAL A 44 -19.68 16.78 -14.19
CA VAL A 44 -20.13 15.57 -14.86
C VAL A 44 -20.36 14.47 -13.82
N VAL A 45 -21.45 13.72 -13.95
CA VAL A 45 -21.65 12.46 -13.23
C VAL A 45 -21.81 11.33 -14.23
N ALA A 46 -21.01 10.28 -14.10
CA ALA A 46 -21.11 9.09 -14.94
C ALA A 46 -21.23 7.82 -14.10
N VAL A 47 -22.14 6.92 -14.49
CA VAL A 47 -22.42 5.67 -13.80
C VAL A 47 -22.04 4.49 -14.70
N ASP A 48 -21.04 3.73 -14.25
CA ASP A 48 -20.63 2.47 -14.82
C ASP A 48 -21.42 1.32 -14.19
N LEU A 49 -22.21 0.64 -15.03
CA LEU A 49 -22.99 -0.54 -14.68
C LEU A 49 -22.43 -1.82 -15.32
N GLY A 50 -21.21 -1.76 -15.89
CA GLY A 50 -20.66 -2.80 -16.74
C GLY A 50 -21.40 -2.92 -18.09
N PRO A 51 -21.41 -4.12 -18.72
CA PRO A 51 -20.78 -5.34 -18.25
C PRO A 51 -19.25 -5.31 -18.42
N TYR A 52 -18.56 -6.11 -17.63
CA TYR A 52 -17.12 -6.34 -17.68
C TYR A 52 -16.77 -7.60 -18.49
N PRO A 53 -15.57 -7.69 -19.09
CA PRO A 53 -15.14 -8.87 -19.84
C PRO A 53 -15.04 -10.18 -19.03
N SER A 54 -14.80 -10.09 -17.72
CA SER A 54 -14.79 -11.21 -16.77
C SER A 54 -15.40 -10.80 -15.43
N ASP A 55 -15.53 -11.76 -14.53
CA ASP A 55 -16.02 -11.60 -13.16
C ASP A 55 -15.00 -10.94 -12.20
N ASP A 56 -13.80 -10.57 -12.68
CA ASP A 56 -12.83 -9.80 -11.90
C ASP A 56 -13.25 -8.32 -11.82
N GLU A 57 -14.29 -8.05 -11.02
CA GLU A 57 -14.84 -6.70 -10.82
C GLU A 57 -13.79 -5.69 -10.34
N HIS A 58 -12.83 -6.14 -9.50
CA HIS A 58 -11.78 -5.27 -8.96
C HIS A 58 -10.83 -4.80 -10.05
N TRP A 59 -10.36 -5.72 -10.91
CA TRP A 59 -9.48 -5.38 -12.03
C TRP A 59 -10.14 -4.40 -13.00
N TRP A 60 -11.36 -4.71 -13.44
CA TRP A 60 -12.06 -3.89 -14.44
C TRP A 60 -12.49 -2.53 -13.89
N THR A 61 -12.89 -2.47 -12.62
CA THR A 61 -13.17 -1.18 -11.95
C THR A 61 -11.90 -0.34 -11.84
N ALA A 62 -10.77 -0.93 -11.46
CA ALA A 62 -9.49 -0.21 -11.39
C ALA A 62 -9.00 0.24 -12.79
N ALA A 63 -9.21 -0.58 -13.82
CA ALA A 63 -8.90 -0.19 -15.20
C ALA A 63 -9.73 1.02 -15.65
N GLU A 64 -11.04 1.01 -15.35
CA GLU A 64 -11.90 2.14 -15.68
C GLU A 64 -11.54 3.39 -14.89
N GLU A 65 -11.24 3.26 -13.59
CA GLU A 65 -10.82 4.38 -12.77
C GLU A 65 -9.53 5.03 -13.27
N ARG A 66 -8.54 4.23 -13.72
CA ARG A 66 -7.32 4.77 -14.35
C ARG A 66 -7.64 5.58 -15.60
N PHE A 67 -8.53 5.06 -16.46
CA PHE A 67 -8.96 5.76 -17.66
C PHE A 67 -9.64 7.10 -17.31
N VAL A 68 -10.66 7.06 -16.43
CA VAL A 68 -11.43 8.26 -16.06
C VAL A 68 -10.52 9.28 -15.38
N SER A 69 -9.64 8.85 -14.47
CA SER A 69 -8.71 9.75 -13.79
C SER A 69 -7.73 10.42 -14.77
N GLY A 70 -7.18 9.66 -15.72
CA GLY A 70 -6.30 10.22 -16.75
C GLY A 70 -7.02 11.22 -17.65
N LEU A 71 -8.22 10.88 -18.12
CA LEU A 71 -9.06 11.78 -18.91
C LEU A 71 -9.34 13.10 -18.17
N VAL A 72 -9.67 13.03 -16.88
CA VAL A 72 -10.02 14.21 -16.07
C VAL A 72 -8.78 15.07 -15.78
N GLU A 73 -7.63 14.44 -15.54
CA GLU A 73 -6.36 15.14 -15.30
C GLU A 73 -5.86 15.88 -16.54
N GLU A 74 -6.01 15.31 -17.74
CA GLU A 74 -5.67 15.97 -19.02
C GLU A 74 -6.44 17.29 -19.20
N HIS A 75 -7.61 17.40 -18.56
CA HIS A 75 -8.47 18.58 -18.60
C HIS A 75 -8.37 19.43 -17.32
N GLY A 76 -7.38 19.18 -16.45
CA GLY A 76 -7.16 19.96 -15.21
C GLY A 76 -8.30 19.82 -14.19
N GLY A 77 -9.05 18.73 -14.23
CA GLY A 77 -10.17 18.46 -13.36
C GLY A 77 -9.85 17.60 -12.14
N ARG A 78 -10.89 17.26 -11.38
CA ARG A 78 -10.84 16.30 -10.26
C ARG A 78 -11.96 15.29 -10.41
N VAL A 79 -11.70 14.04 -10.01
CA VAL A 79 -12.69 12.97 -10.00
C VAL A 79 -12.76 12.33 -8.62
N MET A 80 -13.97 12.02 -8.19
CA MET A 80 -14.26 11.20 -7.02
C MET A 80 -15.06 9.99 -7.46
N ARG A 81 -14.59 8.80 -7.11
CA ARG A 81 -15.31 7.55 -7.32
C ARG A 81 -16.10 7.18 -6.06
N SER A 82 -17.34 6.74 -6.25
CA SER A 82 -18.17 6.14 -5.22
C SER A 82 -18.78 4.83 -5.73
N GLN A 83 -19.19 3.95 -4.80
CA GLN A 83 -19.88 2.71 -5.14
C GLN A 83 -21.25 2.66 -4.47
N ALA A 84 -22.25 2.19 -5.21
CA ALA A 84 -23.61 2.02 -4.71
C ALA A 84 -24.33 0.90 -5.45
N LEU A 85 -25.45 0.43 -4.91
CA LEU A 85 -26.35 -0.42 -5.70
C LEU A 85 -26.83 0.34 -6.95
N PRO A 86 -27.00 -0.31 -8.12
CA PRO A 86 -27.38 0.35 -9.37
C PRO A 86 -28.59 1.28 -9.27
N GLY A 87 -29.66 0.83 -8.60
CA GLY A 87 -30.86 1.65 -8.38
C GLY A 87 -30.63 2.83 -7.42
N THR A 88 -29.66 2.73 -6.51
CA THR A 88 -29.28 3.83 -5.63
C THR A 88 -28.42 4.86 -6.38
N ALA A 89 -27.44 4.40 -7.16
CA ALA A 89 -26.62 5.27 -8.00
C ALA A 89 -27.49 6.12 -8.96
N ARG A 90 -28.44 5.47 -9.65
CA ARG A 90 -29.39 6.15 -10.55
C ARG A 90 -30.28 7.18 -9.86
N ARG A 91 -30.67 6.94 -8.60
CA ARG A 91 -31.59 7.83 -7.88
C ARG A 91 -30.90 9.00 -7.20
N LEU A 92 -29.70 8.79 -6.65
CA LEU A 92 -29.05 9.76 -5.77
C LEU A 92 -27.93 10.55 -6.45
N LEU A 93 -27.22 9.93 -7.38
CA LEU A 93 -25.99 10.51 -7.95
C LEU A 93 -26.24 11.20 -9.28
N VAL A 94 -27.22 10.73 -10.04
CA VAL A 94 -27.64 11.30 -11.33
C VAL A 94 -28.39 12.62 -11.08
N GLN A 95 -27.69 13.73 -11.22
CA GLN A 95 -28.23 15.09 -11.08
C GLN A 95 -27.75 15.95 -12.25
N GLY A 96 -28.64 16.78 -12.79
CA GLY A 96 -28.36 17.68 -13.92
C GLY A 96 -29.07 17.29 -15.21
N GLU A 97 -28.55 17.78 -16.33
CA GLU A 97 -29.01 17.48 -17.67
C GLU A 97 -28.51 16.08 -18.08
N VAL A 98 -29.44 15.21 -18.49
CA VAL A 98 -29.12 13.84 -18.89
C VAL A 98 -28.56 13.87 -20.32
N VAL A 99 -27.31 13.45 -20.47
CA VAL A 99 -26.65 13.25 -21.78
C VAL A 99 -26.94 11.84 -22.30
N ALA A 100 -26.94 10.85 -21.40
CA ALA A 100 -27.36 9.48 -21.71
C ALA A 100 -28.00 8.81 -20.49
N ASP A 101 -29.07 8.04 -20.73
CA ASP A 101 -29.66 7.11 -19.79
C ASP A 101 -30.02 5.82 -20.51
N ARG A 102 -29.19 4.79 -20.32
CA ARG A 102 -29.24 3.51 -21.05
C ARG A 102 -29.28 2.35 -20.07
N THR A 103 -29.91 1.24 -20.45
CA THR A 103 -29.76 -0.03 -19.74
C THR A 103 -28.37 -0.62 -19.99
N VAL A 104 -27.99 -1.62 -19.18
CA VAL A 104 -26.73 -2.37 -19.36
C VAL A 104 -26.67 -3.00 -20.75
N GLU A 105 -27.79 -3.54 -21.24
CA GLU A 105 -27.89 -4.17 -22.56
C GLU A 105 -27.70 -3.15 -23.69
N GLN A 106 -28.24 -1.94 -23.54
CA GLN A 106 -28.09 -0.87 -24.53
C GLN A 106 -26.66 -0.31 -24.60
N ALA A 107 -25.93 -0.27 -23.48
CA ALA A 107 -24.55 0.20 -23.42
C ALA A 107 -23.51 -0.91 -23.69
N ARG A 108 -23.95 -2.18 -23.72
CA ARG A 108 -23.11 -3.38 -23.72
C ARG A 108 -22.03 -3.38 -24.79
N ASP A 109 -22.39 -3.15 -26.05
CA ASP A 109 -21.44 -3.29 -27.15
C ASP A 109 -20.32 -2.24 -27.06
N GLN A 110 -20.68 -0.99 -26.69
CA GLN A 110 -19.72 0.07 -26.48
C GLN A 110 -18.82 -0.22 -25.27
N ARG A 111 -19.40 -0.67 -24.15
CA ARG A 111 -18.64 -1.02 -22.95
C ARG A 111 -17.65 -2.16 -23.22
N MET A 112 -18.09 -3.22 -23.89
CA MET A 112 -17.26 -4.37 -24.23
C MET A 112 -16.17 -3.98 -25.25
N ALA A 113 -16.47 -3.12 -26.22
CA ALA A 113 -15.49 -2.62 -27.18
C ALA A 113 -14.45 -1.68 -26.55
N ALA A 114 -14.84 -0.91 -25.53
CA ALA A 114 -13.91 -0.08 -24.77
C ALA A 114 -12.98 -0.94 -23.90
N LEU A 115 -13.54 -1.85 -23.11
CA LEU A 115 -12.77 -2.68 -22.18
C LEU A 115 -11.94 -3.76 -22.87
N SER A 116 -12.25 -4.14 -24.10
CA SER A 116 -11.41 -5.09 -24.86
C SER A 116 -10.05 -4.52 -25.28
N ARG A 117 -9.88 -3.19 -25.21
CA ARG A 117 -8.60 -2.50 -25.45
C ARG A 117 -7.73 -2.45 -24.20
N GLU A 118 -8.33 -2.66 -23.03
CA GLU A 118 -7.61 -2.72 -21.76
C GLU A 118 -7.01 -4.13 -21.60
N PRO A 119 -5.78 -4.26 -21.09
CA PRO A 119 -5.18 -5.56 -20.84
C PRO A 119 -5.99 -6.31 -19.77
N ALA A 120 -6.26 -7.59 -20.03
CA ALA A 120 -6.77 -8.49 -19.00
C ALA A 120 -5.70 -8.72 -17.93
N ARG A 121 -6.15 -8.95 -16.69
CA ARG A 121 -5.27 -9.30 -15.58
C ARG A 121 -4.47 -10.55 -15.92
N VAL A 122 -3.16 -10.47 -15.79
CA VAL A 122 -2.29 -11.64 -15.86
C VAL A 122 -2.42 -12.41 -14.55
N PRO A 123 -2.37 -13.76 -14.54
CA PRO A 123 -2.38 -14.51 -13.28
C PRO A 123 -1.24 -14.08 -12.35
N ALA A 124 -1.58 -13.85 -11.08
CA ALA A 124 -0.60 -13.55 -10.05
C ALA A 124 0.38 -14.73 -9.87
N PRO A 125 1.65 -14.48 -9.51
CA PRO A 125 2.62 -15.53 -9.28
C PRO A 125 2.19 -16.41 -8.09
N VAL A 126 2.32 -17.73 -8.25
CA VAL A 126 2.04 -18.69 -7.19
C VAL A 126 3.25 -18.80 -6.27
N ILE A 127 3.15 -18.21 -5.08
CA ILE A 127 4.19 -18.24 -4.07
C ILE A 127 4.21 -19.62 -3.38
N VAL A 128 5.32 -20.34 -3.50
CA VAL A 128 5.47 -21.71 -2.99
C VAL A 128 6.39 -21.83 -1.78
N HIS A 129 7.26 -20.83 -1.55
CA HIS A 129 8.15 -20.81 -0.40
C HIS A 129 7.41 -20.49 0.91
N ARG A 130 8.02 -20.86 2.04
CA ARG A 130 7.43 -20.71 3.38
C ARG A 130 7.95 -19.51 4.19
N LEU A 131 8.47 -18.49 3.52
CA LEU A 131 9.07 -17.31 4.17
C LEU A 131 8.07 -16.50 5.04
N LYS A 132 6.75 -16.64 4.83
CA LYS A 132 5.73 -16.06 5.71
C LYS A 132 5.54 -16.79 7.04
N THR A 133 6.08 -18.00 7.17
CA THR A 133 5.96 -18.81 8.38
C THR A 133 7.23 -18.62 9.22
N PRO A 134 7.10 -18.09 10.45
CA PRO A 134 8.25 -17.99 11.36
C PRO A 134 8.75 -19.37 11.78
N GLU A 135 9.99 -19.43 12.26
CA GLU A 135 10.49 -20.64 12.93
C GLU A 135 9.68 -20.90 14.21
N PRO A 136 9.41 -22.16 14.57
CA PRO A 136 8.67 -22.46 15.80
C PRO A 136 9.39 -21.92 17.04
N SER A 137 8.75 -21.04 17.79
CA SER A 137 9.22 -20.65 19.12
C SER A 137 8.99 -21.76 20.16
N ALA A 138 9.70 -21.67 21.29
CA ALA A 138 9.47 -22.51 22.46
C ALA A 138 8.17 -22.14 23.22
N GLY A 139 7.44 -21.12 22.77
CA GLY A 139 6.26 -20.56 23.40
C GLY A 139 6.20 -19.04 23.21
N PRO A 140 5.07 -18.41 23.57
CA PRO A 140 4.85 -16.97 23.38
C PRO A 140 5.58 -16.09 24.41
N ILE A 141 6.38 -16.68 25.30
CA ILE A 141 7.08 -15.97 26.36
C ILE A 141 8.58 -16.14 26.14
N GLY A 142 9.26 -15.03 25.91
CA GLY A 142 10.71 -14.96 25.88
C GLY A 142 11.26 -14.22 27.11
N GLU A 143 12.55 -13.87 27.07
CA GLU A 143 13.13 -13.07 28.15
C GLU A 143 12.82 -11.58 27.95
N PRO A 144 12.42 -10.85 29.01
CA PRO A 144 12.20 -9.41 28.93
C PRO A 144 13.44 -8.67 28.41
N VAL A 145 13.22 -7.64 27.61
CA VAL A 145 14.26 -6.80 27.02
C VAL A 145 14.37 -5.50 27.81
N THR A 146 15.58 -5.12 28.22
CA THR A 146 15.78 -3.82 28.88
C THR A 146 15.88 -2.70 27.85
N LEU A 147 14.94 -1.75 27.89
CA LEU A 147 14.95 -0.54 27.06
C LEU A 147 15.50 0.65 27.84
N ASN A 148 16.78 0.96 27.65
CA ASN A 148 17.42 2.11 28.28
C ASN A 148 17.06 3.44 27.59
N GLY A 149 16.98 4.51 28.38
CA GLY A 149 16.78 5.88 27.91
C GLY A 149 15.36 6.23 27.48
N LEU A 150 14.35 5.41 27.84
CA LEU A 150 12.95 5.79 27.62
C LEU A 150 12.57 7.03 28.45
N ASP A 151 13.07 7.12 29.68
CA ASP A 151 12.75 8.22 30.61
C ASP A 151 13.55 9.51 30.31
N ASP A 152 14.50 9.46 29.38
CA ASP A 152 15.29 10.63 28.95
C ASP A 152 14.56 11.50 27.90
N VAL A 153 13.45 11.00 27.33
CA VAL A 153 12.65 11.69 26.33
C VAL A 153 11.45 12.35 27.03
N ASP A 154 11.21 13.63 26.75
CA ASP A 154 10.01 14.34 27.24
C ASP A 154 8.77 13.94 26.42
N TRP A 155 8.28 12.71 26.63
CA TRP A 155 7.12 12.16 25.91
C TRP A 155 5.85 12.98 26.09
N ALA A 156 5.68 13.65 27.23
CA ALA A 156 4.51 14.47 27.50
C ALA A 156 4.45 15.70 26.57
N SER A 157 5.60 16.19 26.10
CA SER A 157 5.69 17.26 25.09
C SER A 157 5.39 16.83 23.67
N LEU A 158 5.42 15.52 23.39
CA LEU A 158 5.14 14.93 22.09
C LEU A 158 3.65 14.55 21.98
N SER A 159 3.22 14.24 20.77
CA SER A 159 1.85 13.85 20.46
C SER A 159 1.75 12.51 19.73
N HIS A 160 0.58 11.92 19.85
CA HIS A 160 0.09 10.78 19.09
C HIS A 160 -1.39 11.06 18.72
N ALA A 161 -2.12 10.11 18.14
CA ALA A 161 -3.48 10.33 17.63
C ALA A 161 -4.48 10.88 18.65
N TYR A 162 -4.32 10.54 19.93
CA TYR A 162 -5.23 10.92 21.00
C TYR A 162 -4.73 12.06 21.90
N GLY A 163 -3.70 12.81 21.47
CA GLY A 163 -3.13 13.92 22.23
C GLY A 163 -1.70 13.64 22.72
N SER A 164 -1.39 14.02 23.96
CA SER A 164 -0.04 13.87 24.55
C SER A 164 0.41 12.40 24.57
N ALA A 165 1.67 12.16 24.20
CA ALA A 165 2.27 10.82 24.10
C ALA A 165 2.90 10.30 25.41
N TRP A 166 2.47 10.83 26.55
CA TRP A 166 3.03 10.51 27.88
C TRP A 166 2.99 9.01 28.25
N ASP A 167 2.10 8.25 27.61
CA ASP A 167 1.83 6.83 27.82
C ASP A 167 2.65 5.90 26.91
N VAL A 168 3.32 6.44 25.88
CA VAL A 168 4.15 5.67 24.94
C VAL A 168 5.29 4.88 25.62
N PRO A 169 5.96 5.37 26.69
CA PRO A 169 6.97 4.58 27.41
C PRO A 169 6.43 3.27 27.97
N ASP A 170 5.22 3.30 28.53
CA ASP A 170 4.60 2.11 29.12
C ASP A 170 4.15 1.12 28.04
N LEU A 171 3.70 1.64 26.90
CA LEU A 171 3.45 0.83 25.71
C LEU A 171 4.72 0.10 25.22
N LEU A 172 5.86 0.81 25.14
CA LEU A 172 7.14 0.21 24.76
C LEU A 172 7.63 -0.81 25.79
N ARG A 173 7.39 -0.58 27.09
CA ARG A 173 7.68 -1.55 28.16
C ARG A 173 6.82 -2.81 28.06
N ARG A 174 5.55 -2.69 27.66
CA ARG A 174 4.67 -3.86 27.40
C ARG A 174 5.21 -4.72 26.25
N LEU A 175 5.66 -4.11 25.16
CA LEU A 175 6.36 -4.86 24.10
C LEU A 175 7.64 -5.52 24.63
N ALA A 176 8.41 -4.78 25.42
CA ALA A 176 9.65 -5.27 26.00
C ALA A 176 9.47 -6.41 27.03
N ALA A 177 8.26 -6.63 27.54
CA ALA A 177 7.94 -7.78 28.39
C ALA A 177 8.10 -9.12 27.63
N ASN A 178 7.99 -9.10 26.30
CA ASN A 178 8.24 -10.25 25.42
C ASN A 178 7.36 -11.46 25.81
N ASP A 179 6.06 -11.19 26.01
CA ASP A 179 5.07 -12.16 26.48
C ASP A 179 3.79 -12.10 25.62
N GLU A 180 2.76 -12.84 26.05
CA GLU A 180 1.48 -13.00 25.35
C GLU A 180 0.74 -11.67 25.09
N ALA A 181 1.07 -10.59 25.80
CA ALA A 181 0.48 -9.27 25.59
C ALA A 181 1.05 -8.52 24.36
N TRP A 182 2.05 -9.09 23.67
CA TRP A 182 2.71 -8.48 22.52
C TRP A 182 1.73 -8.01 21.44
N ASP A 183 0.82 -8.87 20.99
CA ASP A 183 -0.10 -8.57 19.89
C ASP A 183 -1.08 -7.45 20.25
N GLU A 184 -1.48 -7.37 21.52
CA GLU A 184 -2.31 -6.27 22.04
C GLU A 184 -1.51 -4.97 22.08
N ALA A 185 -0.29 -5.00 22.62
CA ALA A 185 0.57 -3.82 22.67
C ALA A 185 0.96 -3.31 21.26
N MET A 186 1.20 -4.20 20.29
CA MET A 186 1.43 -3.81 18.90
C MET A 186 0.18 -3.20 18.25
N ARG A 187 -1.02 -3.73 18.56
CA ARG A 187 -2.27 -3.12 18.11
C ARG A 187 -2.44 -1.71 18.68
N ASP A 188 -2.21 -1.54 19.98
CA ASP A 188 -2.29 -0.24 20.64
C ASP A 188 -1.27 0.75 20.04
N TYR A 189 -0.08 0.27 19.68
CA TYR A 189 0.92 1.06 18.97
C TYR A 189 0.42 1.58 17.62
N PHE A 190 -0.20 0.73 16.80
CA PHE A 190 -0.80 1.15 15.53
C PHE A 190 -2.16 1.86 15.68
N ASP A 191 -2.77 1.85 16.86
CA ASP A 191 -3.97 2.64 17.12
C ASP A 191 -3.62 4.07 17.58
N ALA A 192 -2.57 4.25 18.39
CA ALA A 192 -2.19 5.54 18.95
C ALA A 192 -1.01 6.20 18.22
N VAL A 193 0.13 5.49 18.12
CA VAL A 193 1.42 6.05 17.66
C VAL A 193 1.51 6.12 16.14
N VAL A 194 0.84 5.20 15.43
CA VAL A 194 0.78 5.17 13.95
C VAL A 194 -0.67 5.00 13.50
N HIS A 195 -1.48 6.06 13.61
CA HIS A 195 -2.92 5.96 13.40
C HIS A 195 -3.31 6.14 11.93
N GLN A 196 -3.99 5.14 11.35
CA GLN A 196 -4.52 5.17 9.97
C GLN A 196 -3.46 5.60 8.93
N GLY A 197 -2.22 5.12 9.10
CA GLY A 197 -1.10 5.44 8.21
C GLY A 197 -0.45 6.80 8.47
N THR A 198 -0.84 7.52 9.53
CA THR A 198 -0.23 8.79 9.93
C THR A 198 0.82 8.57 11.03
N CYS A 199 2.04 9.06 10.80
CA CYS A 199 3.08 9.18 11.81
C CYS A 199 2.98 10.53 12.54
N TYR A 200 3.11 10.50 13.87
CA TYR A 200 3.14 11.69 14.73
C TYR A 200 4.59 12.02 15.14
N ASP A 201 4.80 13.13 15.85
CA ASP A 201 6.14 13.53 16.33
C ASP A 201 6.72 12.57 17.39
N SER A 202 5.87 11.77 18.05
CA SER A 202 6.31 10.64 18.88
C SER A 202 6.83 9.44 18.08
N THR A 203 6.33 9.18 16.86
CA THR A 203 6.66 7.97 16.09
C THR A 203 8.16 7.82 15.80
N PRO A 204 8.90 8.85 15.34
CA PRO A 204 10.35 8.71 15.13
C PRO A 204 11.10 8.34 16.43
N ARG A 205 10.59 8.75 17.60
CA ARG A 205 11.23 8.47 18.90
C ARG A 205 11.09 7.02 19.34
N THR A 206 10.14 6.27 18.80
CA THR A 206 9.96 4.85 19.12
C THR A 206 10.89 3.93 18.32
N ILE A 207 11.42 4.39 17.18
CA ILE A 207 12.22 3.56 16.27
C ILE A 207 13.46 2.98 16.94
N GLY A 208 14.22 3.79 17.68
CA GLY A 208 15.39 3.30 18.44
C GLY A 208 15.05 2.18 19.43
N PRO A 209 14.07 2.37 20.33
CA PRO A 209 13.53 1.30 21.18
C PRO A 209 13.08 0.04 20.42
N LEU A 210 12.32 0.18 19.33
CA LEU A 210 11.83 -0.93 18.53
C LEU A 210 12.98 -1.72 17.86
N VAL A 211 13.97 -1.03 17.30
CA VAL A 211 15.17 -1.71 16.75
C VAL A 211 15.92 -2.48 17.84
N ARG A 212 16.04 -1.94 19.06
CA ARG A 212 16.64 -2.67 20.18
C ARG A 212 15.87 -3.94 20.55
N LEU A 213 14.53 -3.91 20.47
CA LEU A 213 13.73 -5.13 20.62
C LEU A 213 14.05 -6.13 19.51
N ALA A 214 14.02 -5.70 18.25
CA ALA A 214 14.29 -6.57 17.10
C ALA A 214 15.67 -7.25 17.19
N CYS A 215 16.68 -6.51 17.65
CA CYS A 215 18.05 -7.00 17.82
C CYS A 215 18.27 -7.80 19.12
N ALA A 216 17.30 -7.87 20.03
CA ALA A 216 17.47 -8.62 21.27
C ALA A 216 17.61 -10.12 20.97
N PRO A 217 18.67 -10.81 21.42
CA PRO A 217 18.91 -12.22 21.09
C PRO A 217 17.77 -13.17 21.46
N ARG A 218 17.02 -12.83 22.52
CA ARG A 218 15.95 -13.67 23.09
C ARG A 218 14.54 -13.15 22.82
N LEU A 219 14.39 -12.21 21.89
CA LEU A 219 13.05 -11.86 21.38
C LEU A 219 12.44 -13.09 20.68
N VAL A 220 11.17 -13.36 20.98
CA VAL A 220 10.41 -14.44 20.34
C VAL A 220 10.47 -14.26 18.81
N PRO A 221 10.83 -15.31 18.04
CA PRO A 221 10.99 -15.23 16.58
C PRO A 221 9.81 -14.62 15.82
N GLU A 222 8.58 -14.93 16.23
CA GLU A 222 7.33 -14.41 15.67
C GLU A 222 7.21 -12.90 15.88
N TYR A 223 7.53 -12.42 17.09
CA TYR A 223 7.54 -10.99 17.44
C TYR A 223 8.62 -10.24 16.67
N ARG A 224 9.80 -10.84 16.53
CA ARG A 224 10.87 -10.28 15.68
C ARG A 224 10.43 -10.15 14.23
N LEU A 225 9.81 -11.20 13.68
CA LEU A 225 9.36 -11.19 12.28
C LEU A 225 8.32 -10.09 12.03
N GLY A 226 7.31 -9.99 12.89
CA GLY A 226 6.32 -8.92 12.84
C GLY A 226 6.97 -7.55 12.94
N LEU A 227 7.88 -7.37 13.89
CA LEU A 227 8.55 -6.09 14.11
C LEU A 227 9.44 -5.65 12.92
N LEU A 228 10.12 -6.58 12.24
CA LEU A 228 10.87 -6.27 11.02
C LEU A 228 9.92 -5.81 9.89
N ALA A 229 8.76 -6.44 9.77
CA ALA A 229 7.73 -6.04 8.81
C ALA A 229 7.16 -4.64 9.14
N ASP A 230 6.89 -4.40 10.42
CA ASP A 230 6.36 -3.12 10.91
C ASP A 230 7.35 -1.97 10.70
N LEU A 231 8.63 -2.18 11.00
CA LEU A 231 9.70 -1.21 10.74
C LEU A 231 9.80 -0.86 9.25
N ALA A 232 9.70 -1.86 8.37
CA ALA A 232 9.70 -1.65 6.93
C ALA A 232 8.45 -0.87 6.47
N HIS A 233 7.29 -1.17 7.05
CA HIS A 233 6.04 -0.47 6.76
C HIS A 233 6.09 1.00 7.17
N VAL A 234 6.40 1.29 8.43
CA VAL A 234 6.39 2.66 8.97
C VAL A 234 7.44 3.56 8.32
N ALA A 235 8.52 3.00 7.78
CA ALA A 235 9.51 3.75 7.02
C ALA A 235 8.95 4.39 5.73
N THR A 236 7.83 3.87 5.22
CA THR A 236 7.18 4.34 3.98
C THR A 236 5.89 5.12 4.19
N LEU A 237 5.51 5.36 5.45
CA LEU A 237 4.34 6.16 5.79
C LEU A 237 4.68 7.65 5.71
N ASP A 238 3.90 8.37 4.90
CA ASP A 238 4.05 9.81 4.71
C ASP A 238 3.51 10.57 5.93
N PRO A 239 4.21 11.59 6.47
CA PRO A 239 3.51 12.67 7.15
C PRO A 239 2.70 13.37 6.07
N ALA A 240 1.37 13.39 6.21
CA ALA A 240 0.44 13.88 5.21
C ALA A 240 0.96 15.16 4.50
N GLY A 241 1.28 15.05 3.21
CA GLY A 241 1.64 16.19 2.36
C GLY A 241 3.12 16.57 2.25
N SER A 242 4.08 15.77 2.72
CA SER A 242 5.50 16.08 2.48
C SER A 242 5.96 15.73 1.05
N VAL A 243 6.68 16.65 0.42
CA VAL A 243 7.40 16.47 -0.86
C VAL A 243 8.83 15.93 -0.68
N GLU A 244 9.26 15.69 0.56
CA GLU A 244 10.56 15.06 0.84
C GLU A 244 10.52 13.55 0.54
N ASP A 245 11.62 13.03 0.01
CA ASP A 245 11.79 11.60 -0.29
C ASP A 245 11.74 10.72 0.97
N GLU A 246 12.11 11.26 2.13
CA GLU A 246 12.27 10.52 3.38
C GLU A 246 11.63 11.24 4.55
N THR A 247 10.74 10.54 5.24
CA THR A 247 9.99 11.06 6.38
C THR A 247 10.86 11.05 7.64
N PRO A 248 10.54 11.84 8.69
CA PRO A 248 11.27 11.77 9.96
C PRO A 248 11.38 10.33 10.49
N THR A 249 10.30 9.56 10.43
CA THR A 249 10.28 8.14 10.81
C THR A 249 11.14 7.30 9.87
N GLY A 250 11.01 7.49 8.55
CA GLY A 250 11.82 6.79 7.55
C GLY A 250 13.32 7.01 7.74
N ARG A 251 13.75 8.24 8.02
CA ARG A 251 15.16 8.57 8.32
C ARG A 251 15.68 7.83 9.55
N GLU A 252 14.87 7.75 10.62
CA GLU A 252 15.24 7.00 11.82
C GLU A 252 15.35 5.50 11.53
N VAL A 253 14.47 4.92 10.70
CA VAL A 253 14.58 3.50 10.31
C VAL A 253 15.83 3.28 9.45
N ILE A 254 16.05 4.11 8.42
CA ILE A 254 17.21 4.04 7.52
C ILE A 254 18.51 4.08 8.31
N ALA A 255 18.64 5.01 9.26
CA ALA A 255 19.83 5.14 10.11
C ALA A 255 20.14 3.89 10.95
N ARG A 256 19.16 2.98 11.12
CA ARG A 256 19.26 1.75 11.90
C ARG A 256 19.28 0.47 11.07
N VAL A 257 19.19 0.57 9.74
CA VAL A 257 19.32 -0.57 8.84
C VAL A 257 20.63 -1.33 9.08
N PRO A 258 21.81 -0.69 9.28
CA PRO A 258 23.03 -1.41 9.59
C PRO A 258 22.93 -2.30 10.85
N ASP A 259 22.35 -1.79 11.94
CA ASP A 259 22.14 -2.54 13.19
C ASP A 259 21.26 -3.77 12.97
N LEU A 260 20.23 -3.65 12.12
CA LEU A 260 19.33 -4.75 11.77
C LEU A 260 20.02 -5.78 10.86
N LEU A 261 20.86 -5.34 9.93
CA LEU A 261 21.59 -6.21 9.02
C LEU A 261 22.67 -7.05 9.71
N ASP A 262 23.12 -6.65 10.91
CA ASP A 262 24.01 -7.47 11.74
C ASP A 262 23.35 -8.74 12.27
N LEU A 263 22.01 -8.83 12.22
CA LEU A 263 21.26 -10.05 12.56
C LEU A 263 21.35 -11.13 11.47
N TRP A 264 21.76 -10.77 10.24
CA TRP A 264 21.80 -11.66 9.08
C TRP A 264 22.36 -13.08 9.32
N PRO A 265 23.54 -13.28 9.96
CA PRO A 265 24.11 -14.60 10.14
C PRO A 265 23.22 -15.54 10.97
N ASP A 266 22.50 -15.01 11.95
CA ASP A 266 21.89 -15.81 13.02
C ASP A 266 20.37 -15.96 12.89
N VAL A 267 19.72 -15.17 12.05
CA VAL A 267 18.25 -15.20 11.91
C VAL A 267 17.75 -16.19 10.87
N SER A 268 16.50 -16.60 11.06
CA SER A 268 15.77 -17.51 10.17
C SER A 268 15.64 -17.00 8.74
N PRO A 269 15.37 -17.88 7.75
CA PRO A 269 15.07 -17.47 6.37
C PRO A 269 13.97 -16.41 6.27
N SER A 270 12.91 -16.52 7.07
CA SER A 270 11.79 -15.57 7.10
C SER A 270 12.24 -14.17 7.54
N ALA A 271 13.08 -14.09 8.58
CA ALA A 271 13.66 -12.82 9.02
C ALA A 271 14.68 -12.28 8.00
N ARG A 272 15.51 -13.14 7.40
CA ARG A 272 16.43 -12.74 6.31
C ARG A 272 15.67 -12.10 5.14
N ALA A 273 14.50 -12.61 4.78
CA ALA A 273 13.67 -12.02 3.73
C ALA A 273 13.30 -10.55 4.04
N TRP A 274 12.87 -10.26 5.28
CA TRP A 274 12.60 -8.89 5.70
C TRP A 274 13.86 -8.04 5.82
N LEU A 275 15.02 -8.61 6.19
CA LEU A 275 16.30 -7.88 6.15
C LEU A 275 16.68 -7.46 4.72
N VAL A 276 16.39 -8.28 3.70
CA VAL A 276 16.57 -7.88 2.29
C VAL A 276 15.63 -6.73 1.92
N VAL A 277 14.38 -6.76 2.37
CA VAL A 277 13.42 -5.66 2.14
C VAL A 277 13.89 -4.36 2.81
N LEU A 278 14.32 -4.43 4.08
CA LEU A 278 14.84 -3.28 4.83
C LEU A 278 16.11 -2.71 4.21
N ALA A 279 17.00 -3.56 3.66
CA ALA A 279 18.18 -3.10 2.95
C ALA A 279 17.86 -2.26 1.70
N ALA A 280 16.69 -2.41 1.09
CA ALA A 280 16.29 -1.56 -0.05
C ALA A 280 16.00 -0.11 0.36
N LEU A 281 15.77 0.16 1.66
CA LEU A 281 15.67 1.52 2.19
C LEU A 281 17.03 2.24 2.10
N GLU A 282 18.15 1.50 2.25
CA GLU A 282 19.52 2.00 2.18
C GLU A 282 20.36 1.23 1.13
N PRO A 283 20.37 1.66 -0.14
CA PRO A 283 21.02 0.90 -1.23
C PRO A 283 22.55 0.71 -1.09
N ALA A 284 23.22 1.39 -0.17
CA ALA A 284 24.68 1.37 0.01
C ALA A 284 25.21 0.13 0.77
N THR A 285 24.44 -0.95 0.85
CA THR A 285 24.81 -2.16 1.61
C THR A 285 25.91 -2.99 0.94
N THR A 286 26.82 -3.53 1.76
CA THR A 286 27.89 -4.44 1.32
C THR A 286 27.42 -5.91 1.18
N ARG A 287 26.18 -6.22 1.58
CA ARG A 287 25.65 -7.60 1.66
C ARG A 287 24.94 -8.08 0.40
N LEU A 288 24.95 -7.32 -0.70
CA LEU A 288 24.21 -7.66 -1.92
C LEU A 288 24.54 -9.07 -2.47
N SER A 289 25.79 -9.53 -2.35
CA SER A 289 26.18 -10.89 -2.73
C SER A 289 25.47 -11.97 -1.90
N ASP A 290 25.35 -11.74 -0.60
CA ASP A 290 24.69 -12.65 0.34
C ASP A 290 23.19 -12.69 0.08
N PHE A 291 22.58 -11.54 -0.20
CA PHE A 291 21.15 -11.45 -0.51
C PHE A 291 20.83 -12.17 -1.82
N ARG A 292 21.66 -11.99 -2.86
CA ARG A 292 21.53 -12.75 -4.11
C ARG A 292 21.74 -14.25 -3.91
N ALA A 293 22.64 -14.65 -3.02
CA ALA A 293 22.84 -16.06 -2.66
C ALA A 293 21.63 -16.65 -1.93
N PHE A 294 21.07 -15.92 -0.98
CA PHE A 294 19.84 -16.29 -0.28
C PHE A 294 18.67 -16.44 -1.25
N ARG A 295 18.43 -15.45 -2.13
CA ARG A 295 17.35 -15.50 -3.12
C ARG A 295 17.41 -16.72 -4.03
N ARG A 296 18.61 -17.17 -4.42
CA ARG A 296 18.81 -18.40 -5.22
C ARG A 296 18.41 -19.69 -4.48
N GLN A 297 18.39 -19.66 -3.15
CA GLN A 297 17.96 -20.79 -2.31
C GLN A 297 16.44 -20.79 -2.05
N VAL A 298 15.78 -19.65 -2.26
CA VAL A 298 14.32 -19.52 -2.12
C VAL A 298 13.64 -20.15 -3.34
N GLU A 299 12.78 -21.13 -3.07
CA GLU A 299 12.02 -21.83 -4.10
C GLU A 299 10.95 -20.95 -4.74
N GLY A 300 10.88 -20.97 -6.08
CA GLY A 300 9.82 -20.32 -6.84
C GLY A 300 9.93 -18.80 -6.99
N PRO A 301 8.84 -18.15 -7.46
CA PRO A 301 8.79 -16.70 -7.63
C PRO A 301 8.72 -15.98 -6.29
N SER A 302 9.38 -14.82 -6.21
CA SER A 302 9.34 -13.93 -5.05
C SER A 302 9.43 -12.48 -5.55
N PRO A 303 8.31 -11.89 -6.03
CA PRO A 303 8.29 -10.51 -6.53
C PRO A 303 8.84 -9.50 -5.52
N ALA A 304 8.61 -9.71 -4.23
CA ALA A 304 9.12 -8.82 -3.18
C ALA A 304 10.65 -8.84 -3.12
N LEU A 305 11.27 -10.03 -3.05
CA LEU A 305 12.74 -10.14 -2.98
C LEU A 305 13.40 -9.74 -4.30
N ASP A 306 12.78 -10.08 -5.44
CA ASP A 306 13.29 -9.71 -6.76
C ASP A 306 13.30 -8.18 -6.92
N LEU A 307 12.24 -7.49 -6.48
CA LEU A 307 12.20 -6.02 -6.47
C LEU A 307 13.17 -5.41 -5.46
N ALA A 308 13.29 -5.95 -4.24
CA ALA A 308 14.23 -5.47 -3.24
C ALA A 308 15.67 -5.54 -3.75
N LEU A 309 16.07 -6.68 -4.34
CA LEU A 309 17.39 -6.85 -4.93
C LEU A 309 17.65 -5.89 -6.08
N ALA A 310 16.67 -5.64 -6.93
CA ALA A 310 16.80 -4.68 -8.01
C ALA A 310 16.99 -3.25 -7.50
N LEU A 311 16.27 -2.87 -6.44
CA LEU A 311 16.41 -1.55 -5.80
C LEU A 311 17.77 -1.38 -5.11
N ILE A 312 18.30 -2.42 -4.48
CA ILE A 312 19.63 -2.41 -3.86
C ILE A 312 20.73 -2.38 -4.93
N GLY A 313 20.64 -3.24 -5.94
CA GLY A 313 21.67 -3.43 -6.96
C GLY A 313 21.66 -2.40 -8.09
N GLY A 314 20.60 -1.58 -8.20
CA GLY A 314 20.39 -0.69 -9.33
C GLY A 314 20.00 -1.44 -10.62
N ASP A 315 19.43 -2.64 -10.50
CA ASP A 315 18.91 -3.43 -11.64
C ASP A 315 17.52 -2.90 -12.08
N ASP A 316 16.85 -3.58 -13.03
CA ASP A 316 15.58 -3.13 -13.63
C ASP A 316 14.36 -3.22 -12.70
N ALA A 317 14.30 -2.35 -11.69
CA ALA A 317 13.16 -2.23 -10.78
C ALA A 317 11.87 -1.77 -11.49
N LEU A 318 11.99 -0.96 -12.56
CA LEU A 318 10.83 -0.46 -13.30
C LEU A 318 10.12 -1.60 -14.03
N GLY A 319 10.87 -2.46 -14.75
CA GLY A 319 10.32 -3.64 -15.42
C GLY A 319 9.61 -4.58 -14.45
N LEU A 320 10.18 -4.80 -13.26
CA LEU A 320 9.57 -5.61 -12.21
C LEU A 320 8.25 -5.00 -11.69
N MET A 321 8.22 -3.70 -11.43
CA MET A 321 6.99 -3.01 -11.00
C MET A 321 5.91 -3.00 -12.08
N LEU A 322 6.29 -2.81 -13.36
CA LEU A 322 5.35 -2.90 -14.48
C LEU A 322 4.80 -4.32 -14.65
N GLY A 323 5.65 -5.33 -14.49
CA GLY A 323 5.23 -6.73 -14.46
C GLY A 323 4.27 -7.02 -13.31
N ALA A 324 4.52 -6.45 -12.13
CA ALA A 324 3.65 -6.57 -10.97
C ALA A 324 2.30 -5.87 -11.18
N ALA A 325 2.30 -4.67 -11.80
CA ALA A 325 1.09 -3.93 -12.14
C ALA A 325 0.15 -4.66 -13.13
N ALA A 326 0.66 -5.67 -13.85
CA ALA A 326 -0.15 -6.50 -14.75
C ALA A 326 -1.04 -7.51 -14.01
N TRP A 327 -0.76 -7.77 -12.72
CA TRP A 327 -1.52 -8.72 -11.91
C TRP A 327 -1.96 -8.17 -10.54
N ASP A 328 -1.46 -7.02 -10.09
CA ASP A 328 -1.96 -6.30 -8.91
C ASP A 328 -2.45 -4.91 -9.29
N GLU A 329 -3.76 -4.72 -9.23
CA GLU A 329 -4.46 -3.50 -9.63
C GLU A 329 -4.13 -2.28 -8.75
N ARG A 330 -3.56 -2.47 -7.56
CA ARG A 330 -3.27 -1.40 -6.60
C ARG A 330 -1.98 -0.65 -6.96
N ILE A 331 -1.03 -1.33 -7.59
CA ILE A 331 0.32 -0.79 -7.88
C ILE A 331 0.29 0.52 -8.68
N PRO A 332 -0.48 0.65 -9.79
CA PRO A 332 -0.55 1.91 -10.52
C PRO A 332 -1.02 3.10 -9.65
N GLY A 333 -2.00 2.87 -8.77
CA GLY A 333 -2.50 3.90 -7.86
C GLY A 333 -1.44 4.32 -6.84
N MET A 334 -0.68 3.36 -6.31
CA MET A 334 0.42 3.62 -5.37
C MET A 334 1.54 4.44 -6.01
N LEU A 335 1.91 4.11 -7.26
CA LEU A 335 2.92 4.87 -8.01
C LEU A 335 2.45 6.30 -8.31
N LYS A 336 1.16 6.47 -8.59
CA LYS A 336 0.55 7.79 -8.85
C LYS A 336 0.45 8.66 -7.59
N ALA A 337 0.12 8.06 -6.45
CA ALA A 337 -0.05 8.76 -5.18
C ALA A 337 1.29 9.10 -4.50
N ALA A 338 2.40 8.56 -4.96
CA ALA A 338 3.71 8.80 -4.36
C ALA A 338 4.21 10.21 -4.64
N GLY A 339 4.70 10.90 -3.61
CA GLY A 339 5.33 12.23 -3.75
C GLY A 339 6.61 12.23 -4.58
N SER A 340 7.24 11.06 -4.77
CA SER A 340 8.43 10.90 -5.60
C SER A 340 8.58 9.49 -6.19
N PRO A 341 9.41 9.33 -7.24
CA PRO A 341 9.71 8.00 -7.81
C PRO A 341 10.31 7.02 -6.80
N ARG A 342 11.14 7.49 -5.85
CA ARG A 342 11.75 6.65 -4.82
C ARG A 342 10.69 6.17 -3.83
N ALA A 343 9.84 7.07 -3.33
CA ALA A 343 8.75 6.72 -2.44
C ALA A 343 7.79 5.72 -3.10
N GLY A 344 7.45 5.90 -4.38
CA GLY A 344 6.60 4.98 -5.13
C GLY A 344 7.19 3.56 -5.22
N ARG A 345 8.49 3.45 -5.53
CA ARG A 345 9.21 2.16 -5.57
C ARG A 345 9.19 1.45 -4.23
N LEU A 346 9.48 2.17 -3.15
CA LEU A 346 9.49 1.61 -1.80
C LEU A 346 8.09 1.18 -1.35
N LYS A 347 7.06 1.98 -1.63
CA LYS A 347 5.66 1.60 -1.34
C LYS A 347 5.26 0.32 -2.07
N VAL A 348 5.61 0.19 -3.36
CA VAL A 348 5.35 -1.05 -4.11
C VAL A 348 6.12 -2.24 -3.52
N LEU A 349 7.38 -2.05 -3.13
CA LEU A 349 8.16 -3.09 -2.46
C LEU A 349 7.49 -3.55 -1.16
N ILE A 350 7.16 -2.62 -0.26
CA ILE A 350 6.53 -2.96 1.02
C ILE A 350 5.17 -3.63 0.82
N HIS A 351 4.40 -3.19 -0.17
CA HIS A 351 3.14 -3.81 -0.55
C HIS A 351 3.30 -5.28 -0.99
N LEU A 352 4.25 -5.55 -1.88
CA LEU A 352 4.55 -6.90 -2.33
C LEU A 352 5.09 -7.75 -1.16
N ALA A 353 5.99 -7.20 -0.35
CA ALA A 353 6.54 -7.87 0.81
C ALA A 353 5.47 -8.22 1.85
N ALA A 354 4.52 -7.33 2.13
CA ALA A 354 3.41 -7.60 3.04
C ALA A 354 2.50 -8.71 2.50
N ALA A 355 2.20 -8.72 1.21
CA ALA A 355 1.38 -9.77 0.60
C ALA A 355 2.09 -11.15 0.57
N GLU A 356 3.41 -11.16 0.49
CA GLU A 356 4.21 -12.37 0.26
C GLU A 356 4.82 -12.96 1.55
N LEU A 357 5.27 -12.09 2.46
CA LEU A 357 6.13 -12.42 3.61
C LEU A 357 5.47 -12.19 4.97
N ALA A 358 4.37 -11.42 5.05
CA ALA A 358 3.64 -11.25 6.31
C ALA A 358 2.76 -12.47 6.61
N ARG A 359 2.56 -12.73 7.91
CA ARG A 359 1.84 -13.91 8.41
C ARG A 359 0.34 -13.84 8.19
#